data_AF-A0A369JMF8-F1
#
_entry.id   AF-A0A369JMF8-F1
#
_cell.length_a   1.000
_cell.length_b   1.000
_cell.length_c   1.000
_cell.angle_alpha   90.00
_cell.angle_beta   90.00
_cell.angle_gamma   90.00
#
_symmetry.space_group_name_H-M   'P 1'
#
loop_
_entity.id
_entity.type
_entity.pdbx_description
1 polymer ?
#
loop_
_entity_poly.entity_id
_entity_poly.type
_entity_poly.pdbx_seq_one_letter_code
_entity_poly.pdbx_strand_id
1 'polypeptide(L)'
;MTSVTTGSIAYATTQVLFALSSRGAFHKNCKVLDAVTFYNSIIGYLHDPDNKLEVMDLLRWWNHRIFPQHNARLTTGQNSSRAQIKADRMAAAAAAEMEVMG
;
A
#
# COMPACT_ATOMS: atom_id res chain seq x y z
N MET A 1 -2.25 5.48 -11.08
CA MET A 1 -1.82 4.79 -9.84
C MET A 1 -2.32 5.57 -8.65
N THR A 2 -3.01 4.91 -7.72
CA THR A 2 -3.57 5.54 -6.51
C THR A 2 -2.96 4.98 -5.22
N SER A 3 -2.13 3.95 -5.35
CA SER A 3 -1.38 3.35 -4.26
C SER A 3 0.00 2.86 -4.73
N VAL A 4 0.94 2.80 -3.79
CA VAL A 4 2.24 2.17 -3.94
C VAL A 4 2.07 0.65 -3.81
N THR A 5 2.76 -0.09 -4.68
CA THR A 5 2.81 -1.56 -4.68
C THR A 5 4.20 -2.05 -4.30
N THR A 6 4.31 -3.30 -3.84
CA THR A 6 5.60 -3.97 -3.59
C THR A 6 6.50 -3.93 -4.84
N GLY A 7 5.91 -4.17 -6.02
CA GLY A 7 6.61 -4.04 -7.30
C GLY A 7 7.20 -2.65 -7.57
N SER A 8 6.44 -1.58 -7.28
CA SER A 8 6.93 -0.22 -7.43
C SER A 8 8.07 0.12 -6.47
N ILE A 9 8.04 -0.41 -5.24
CA ILE A 9 9.12 -0.26 -4.27
C ILE A 9 10.37 -0.99 -4.75
N ALA A 10 10.23 -2.27 -5.14
CA ALA A 10 11.35 -3.07 -5.63
C ALA A 10 12.01 -2.42 -6.86
N TYR A 11 11.20 -1.90 -7.78
CA TYR A 11 11.72 -1.17 -8.94
C TYR A 11 12.49 0.09 -8.54
N ALA A 12 11.94 0.92 -7.64
CA ALA A 12 12.62 2.12 -7.15
C ALA A 12 13.95 1.79 -6.47
N THR A 13 14.00 0.74 -5.64
CA THR A 13 15.23 0.28 -4.99
C THR A 13 16.28 -0.17 -6.02
N THR A 14 15.87 -0.91 -7.06
CA THR A 14 16.77 -1.28 -8.15
C THR A 14 17.31 -0.07 -8.91
N GLN A 15 16.49 0.97 -9.11
CA GLN A 15 16.95 2.21 -9.74
C GLN A 15 17.94 2.97 -8.86
N VAL A 16 17.73 3.01 -7.54
CA VAL A 16 18.69 3.60 -6.60
C VAL A 16 20.01 2.82 -6.61
N LEU A 17 19.96 1.49 -6.61
CA LEU A 17 21.17 0.65 -6.72
C LEU A 17 21.95 0.97 -8.00
N PHE A 18 21.26 1.14 -9.13
CA PHE A 18 21.88 1.53 -10.38
C PHE A 18 22.50 2.94 -10.30
N ALA A 19 21.79 3.92 -9.76
CA ALA A 19 22.29 5.29 -9.61
C ALA A 19 23.52 5.38 -8.68
N LEU A 20 23.60 4.49 -7.68
CA LEU A 20 24.75 4.37 -6.78
C LEU A 20 25.90 3.55 -7.40
N SER A 21 25.64 2.82 -8.48
CA SER A 21 26.70 2.11 -9.19
C SER A 21 27.53 3.06 -10.04
N SER A 22 28.83 2.78 -10.16
CA SER A 22 29.74 3.58 -11.01
C SER A 22 29.52 3.38 -12.52
N ARG A 23 28.31 2.97 -12.96
CA ARG A 23 28.00 2.63 -14.35
C ARG A 23 27.17 3.73 -15.01
N GLY A 24 27.59 4.12 -16.21
CA GLY A 24 26.88 5.10 -17.03
C GLY A 24 25.67 4.56 -17.81
N ALA A 25 25.44 3.24 -17.86
CA ALA A 25 24.33 2.67 -18.63
C ALA A 25 23.83 1.32 -18.09
N PHE A 26 22.51 1.13 -18.18
CA PHE A 26 21.82 -0.11 -17.82
C PHE A 26 22.06 -1.15 -18.93
N HIS A 27 22.72 -2.27 -18.59
CA HIS A 27 23.01 -3.34 -19.53
C HIS A 27 22.46 -4.66 -19.00
N LYS A 28 21.64 -5.33 -19.81
CA LYS A 28 20.97 -6.60 -19.47
C LYS A 28 21.93 -7.74 -19.07
N ASN A 29 23.18 -7.70 -19.55
CA ASN A 29 24.21 -8.72 -19.27
C ASN A 29 25.21 -8.28 -18.18
N CYS A 30 24.87 -7.25 -17.41
CA CYS A 30 25.69 -6.77 -16.31
C CYS A 30 25.66 -7.76 -15.13
N LYS A 31 26.60 -8.71 -15.08
CA LYS A 31 26.77 -9.60 -13.92
C LYS A 31 27.22 -8.88 -12.63
N VAL A 32 27.77 -7.67 -12.75
CA VAL A 32 28.33 -6.92 -11.60
C VAL A 32 27.24 -6.36 -10.68
N LEU A 33 26.04 -6.09 -11.21
CA LEU A 33 24.93 -5.56 -10.40
C LEU A 33 23.75 -6.53 -10.25
N ASP A 34 23.81 -7.68 -10.92
CA ASP A 34 22.76 -8.69 -11.06
C ASP A 34 21.34 -8.18 -10.70
N ALA A 35 20.93 -7.12 -11.41
CA ALA A 35 19.79 -6.30 -11.00
C ALA A 35 18.47 -7.08 -11.00
N VAL A 36 18.41 -8.15 -11.81
CA VAL A 36 17.28 -9.08 -11.87
C VAL A 36 17.22 -9.91 -10.60
N THR A 37 18.34 -10.53 -10.19
CA THR A 37 18.40 -11.29 -8.93
C THR A 37 18.16 -10.39 -7.72
N PHE A 38 18.72 -9.17 -7.72
CA PHE A 38 18.47 -8.19 -6.67
C PHE A 38 16.99 -7.80 -6.57
N TYR A 39 16.36 -7.47 -7.71
CA TYR A 39 14.92 -7.18 -7.75
C TYR A 39 14.09 -8.37 -7.24
N ASN A 40 14.39 -9.58 -7.71
CA ASN A 40 13.68 -10.79 -7.29
C ASN A 40 13.87 -11.09 -5.81
N SER A 41 15.06 -10.81 -5.25
CA SER A 41 15.32 -10.93 -3.82
C SER A 41 14.48 -9.95 -3.00
N ILE A 42 14.35 -8.69 -3.44
CA ILE A 42 13.48 -7.71 -2.79
C ILE A 42 12.01 -8.15 -2.86
N ILE A 43 11.54 -8.59 -4.03
CA ILE A 43 10.18 -9.10 -4.18
C ILE A 43 9.95 -10.31 -3.28
N GLY A 44 10.92 -11.23 -3.19
CA GLY A 44 10.88 -12.37 -2.28
C GLY A 44 10.69 -11.92 -0.83
N TYR A 45 11.49 -10.96 -0.35
CA TYR A 45 11.34 -10.39 0.98
C TYR A 45 9.96 -9.74 1.20
N LEU A 46 9.49 -8.94 0.24
CA LEU A 46 8.24 -8.20 0.35
C LEU A 46 6.99 -9.10 0.25
N HIS A 47 7.10 -10.30 -0.30
CA HIS A 47 6.02 -11.27 -0.42
C HIS A 47 6.10 -12.40 0.61
N ASP A 48 7.13 -12.41 1.44
CA ASP A 48 7.28 -13.37 2.51
C ASP A 48 6.13 -13.23 3.52
N PRO A 49 5.35 -14.30 3.79
CA PRO A 49 4.28 -14.25 4.77
C PRO A 49 4.76 -13.85 6.17
N ASP A 50 6.01 -14.16 6.53
CA ASP A 50 6.59 -13.82 7.84
C ASP A 50 6.83 -12.30 7.97
N ASN A 51 7.07 -11.60 6.86
CA ASN A 51 7.32 -10.15 6.84
C ASN A 51 6.05 -9.33 6.60
N LYS A 52 4.87 -9.97 6.52
CA LYS A 52 3.63 -9.32 6.05
C LYS A 52 3.26 -8.06 6.85
N LEU A 53 3.42 -8.07 8.17
CA LEU A 53 3.08 -6.93 9.02
C LEU A 53 3.97 -5.71 8.72
N GLU A 54 5.27 -5.94 8.63
CA GLU A 54 6.25 -4.89 8.31
C GLU A 54 6.03 -4.34 6.90
N VAL A 55 5.74 -5.21 5.93
CA VAL A 55 5.44 -4.81 4.56
C VAL A 55 4.16 -3.99 4.48
N MET A 56 3.13 -4.34 5.26
CA MET A 56 1.89 -3.54 5.33
C MET A 56 2.14 -2.15 5.89
N ASP A 57 2.96 -2.02 6.93
CA ASP A 57 3.31 -0.72 7.52
C ASP A 57 4.19 0.10 6.57
N LEU A 58 5.15 -0.54 5.89
CA LEU A 58 5.96 0.07 4.83
C LEU A 58 5.07 0.63 3.72
N LEU A 59 4.12 -0.16 3.21
CA LEU A 59 3.18 0.27 2.19
C LEU A 59 2.30 1.42 2.69
N ARG A 60 1.83 1.38 3.95
CA ARG A 60 1.04 2.48 4.54
C ARG A 60 1.85 3.77 4.59
N TRP A 61 3.10 3.70 5.03
CA TRP A 61 4.00 4.85 5.09
C TRP A 61 4.23 5.48 3.71
N TRP A 62 4.55 4.66 2.71
CA TRP A 62 4.75 5.12 1.33
C TRP A 62 3.47 5.71 0.73
N ASN A 63 2.33 5.05 0.95
CA ASN A 63 1.05 5.52 0.45
C ASN A 63 0.66 6.89 1.03
N HIS A 64 0.88 7.10 2.33
CA HIS A 64 0.62 8.38 2.96
C HIS A 64 1.45 9.52 2.34
N ARG A 65 2.69 9.22 1.93
CA ARG A 65 3.63 10.22 1.43
C ARG A 65 3.50 10.51 -0.07
N ILE A 66 3.26 9.48 -0.88
CA ILE A 66 3.17 9.58 -2.34
C ILE A 66 1.75 9.88 -2.81
N PHE A 67 0.74 9.38 -2.10
CA PHE A 67 -0.68 9.54 -2.45
C PHE A 67 -1.48 10.15 -1.29
N PRO A 68 -1.12 11.36 -0.81
CA PRO A 68 -1.73 11.95 0.38
C PRO A 68 -3.25 12.17 0.22
N GLN A 69 -3.70 12.64 -0.95
CA GLN A 69 -5.13 12.89 -1.21
C GLN A 69 -5.96 11.60 -1.22
N HIS A 70 -5.40 10.50 -1.73
CA HIS A 70 -6.10 9.22 -1.79
C HIS A 70 -6.19 8.57 -0.40
N ASN A 71 -5.13 8.69 0.39
CA ASN A 71 -5.09 8.16 1.76
C ASN A 71 -5.87 9.03 2.75
N ALA A 72 -5.89 10.35 2.57
CA ALA A 72 -6.73 11.25 3.36
C ALA A 72 -8.22 10.95 3.19
N ARG A 73 -8.64 10.44 2.01
CA ARG A 73 -10.04 10.04 1.78
C ARG A 73 -10.39 8.75 2.49
N LEU A 74 -9.45 7.81 2.63
CA LEU A 74 -9.64 6.57 3.39
C LEU A 74 -9.79 6.87 4.89
N THR A 75 -8.99 7.79 5.43
CA THR A 75 -9.11 8.21 6.84
C THR A 75 -10.37 9.06 7.10
N THR A 76 -10.71 9.97 6.19
CA THR A 76 -11.88 10.85 6.34
C THR A 76 -13.20 10.12 6.07
N GLY A 77 -13.19 9.07 5.25
CA GLY A 77 -14.38 8.27 4.94
C GLY A 77 -14.99 7.58 6.16
N GLN A 78 -14.15 7.12 7.08
CA GLN A 78 -14.58 6.48 8.34
C GLN A 78 -15.35 7.44 9.27
N ASN A 79 -14.99 8.72 9.26
CA ASN A 79 -15.64 9.75 10.09
C ASN A 79 -16.51 10.71 9.26
N SER A 80 -16.86 10.33 8.03
CA SER A 80 -17.63 11.19 7.16
C SER A 80 -19.08 11.30 7.64
N SER A 81 -19.68 12.48 7.51
CA SER A 81 -21.08 12.74 7.86
C SER A 81 -22.05 11.75 7.18
N ARG A 82 -21.73 11.29 5.95
CA ARG A 82 -22.53 10.27 5.25
C ARG A 82 -22.43 8.90 5.91
N ALA A 83 -21.27 8.52 6.47
CA ALA A 83 -21.11 7.28 7.21
C ALA A 83 -21.90 7.31 8.53
N GLN A 84 -21.89 8.44 9.23
CA GLN A 84 -22.70 8.67 10.44
C GLN A 84 -24.20 8.60 10.13
N ILE A 85 -24.67 9.33 9.11
CA ILE A 85 -26.09 9.30 8.69
C ILE A 85 -26.54 7.88 8.31
N LYS A 86 -25.68 7.08 7.68
CA LYS A 86 -26.00 5.69 7.35
C LYS A 86 -26.10 4.81 8.60
N ALA A 87 -25.19 4.97 9.56
CA ALA A 87 -25.22 4.24 10.83
C ALA A 87 -26.47 4.57 11.63
N ASP A 88 -26.82 5.85 11.75
CA ASP A 88 -28.02 6.31 12.46
C ASP A 88 -29.30 5.74 11.82
N ARG A 89 -29.37 5.71 10.47
CA ARG A 89 -30.49 5.10 9.75
C ARG A 89 -30.61 3.60 9.95
N MET A 90 -29.48 2.88 10.03
CA MET A 90 -29.50 1.43 10.28
C MET A 90 -29.90 1.14 11.74
N ALA A 91 -29.46 1.95 12.71
CA ALA A 91 -29.85 1.82 14.10
C ALA A 91 -31.35 2.10 14.31
N ALA A 92 -31.89 3.13 13.65
CA ALA A 92 -33.32 3.44 13.70
C ALA A 92 -34.19 2.32 13.08
N ALA A 93 -33.74 1.71 11.98
CA ALA A 93 -34.44 0.58 11.37
C ALA A 93 -34.45 -0.66 12.27
N ALA A 94 -33.32 -0.98 12.91
CA ALA A 94 -33.24 -2.11 13.85
C ALA A 94 -34.06 -1.89 15.12
N ALA A 95 -34.15 -0.65 15.62
CA ALA A 95 -35.01 -0.31 16.75
C ALA A 95 -36.50 -0.45 16.41
N ALA A 96 -36.90 -0.02 15.21
CA ALA A 96 -38.28 -0.18 14.74
C ALA A 96 -38.66 -1.66 14.54
N GLU A 97 -37.73 -2.51 14.09
CA GLU A 97 -37.98 -3.95 13.96
C GLU A 97 -38.08 -4.66 15.33
N MET A 98 -37.35 -4.22 16.35
CA MET A 98 -37.53 -4.74 17.71
C MET A 98 -38.85 -4.30 18.35
N GLU A 99 -39.32 -3.08 18.07
CA GLU A 99 -40.58 -2.54 18.61
C GLU A 99 -41.82 -3.20 17.96
N VAL A 100 -41.70 -3.71 16.74
CA VAL A 100 -42.78 -4.41 16.02
C VAL A 100 -42.90 -5.90 16.44
N MET A 101 -41.89 -6.45 17.12
CA MET A 101 -41.84 -7.87 17.49
C MET A 101 -42.07 -8.14 19.00
N GLY A 102 -42.27 -7.09 19.81
CA GLY A 102 -42.65 -7.15 21.23
C GLY A 102 -44.11 -6.82 21.46
#